data_AF-A0A1I2NBW8-F1
#
_entry.id   AF-A0A1I2NBW8-F1
#
_cell.length_a   1.000
_cell.length_b   1.000
_cell.length_c   1.000
_cell.angle_alpha   90.00
_cell.angle_beta   90.00
_cell.angle_gamma   90.00
#
_symmetry.space_group_name_H-M   'P 1'
#
loop_
_entity.id
_entity.type
_entity.pdbx_description
1 polymer ?
#
loop_
_entity_poly.entity_id
_entity_poly.type
_entity_poly.pdbx_seq_one_letter_code
_entity_poly.pdbx_strand_id
1 'polypeptide(L)'
;MRKILGSFILVFSTQCIAEPSTSATYLMEDSLSMFEWGLYRTEESFKEKKFKDLDIVVRNMFRAEYDWDLNRINLTVNVYPSYSSVMNTGAKNICRAVILDIKGDLGYGFDKELRHLISISRFFVHKGFSNKNEPQNLMEDLEHMTNVKVQVLASKTNESKFSLKAACTSGLSEKDIYFFDS
;
A
#
# COMPACT_ATOMS: atom_id res chain seq x y z
N MET A 1 -31.12 -6.63 56.25
CA MET A 1 -30.06 -6.74 55.23
C MET A 1 -30.69 -6.58 53.85
N ARG A 2 -30.48 -5.44 53.18
CA ARG A 2 -30.98 -5.17 51.81
C ARG A 2 -29.88 -5.50 50.80
N LYS A 3 -30.14 -6.44 49.88
CA LYS A 3 -29.26 -6.76 48.76
C LYS A 3 -29.56 -5.79 47.62
N ILE A 4 -28.58 -4.99 47.22
CA ILE A 4 -28.65 -4.11 46.05
C ILE A 4 -28.32 -4.98 44.83
N LEU A 5 -29.30 -5.20 43.97
CA LEU A 5 -29.15 -5.88 42.69
C LEU A 5 -28.54 -4.87 41.72
N GLY A 6 -27.24 -4.98 41.45
CA GLY A 6 -26.56 -4.14 40.46
C GLY A 6 -26.85 -4.63 39.04
N SER A 7 -27.57 -3.83 38.26
CA SER A 7 -27.74 -4.06 36.82
C SER A 7 -26.40 -3.93 36.09
N PHE A 8 -25.93 -5.03 35.53
CA PHE A 8 -24.83 -5.06 34.56
C PHE A 8 -25.39 -4.62 33.19
N ILE A 9 -25.06 -3.41 32.75
CA ILE A 9 -25.35 -2.94 31.41
C ILE A 9 -24.27 -3.52 30.48
N LEU A 10 -24.64 -4.52 29.68
CA LEU A 10 -23.83 -5.03 28.58
C LEU A 10 -23.91 -4.03 27.42
N VAL A 11 -22.89 -3.18 27.30
CA VAL A 11 -22.70 -2.34 26.11
C VAL A 11 -22.17 -3.25 25.00
N PHE A 12 -23.04 -3.68 24.08
CA PHE A 12 -22.62 -4.30 22.83
C PHE A 12 -21.96 -3.22 21.98
N SER A 13 -20.62 -3.25 21.90
CA SER A 13 -19.89 -2.50 20.89
C SER A 13 -20.26 -3.10 19.52
N THR A 14 -21.14 -2.42 18.78
CA THR A 14 -21.29 -2.68 17.35
C THR A 14 -19.95 -2.34 16.70
N GLN A 15 -19.15 -3.37 16.42
CA GLN A 15 -17.98 -3.18 15.58
C GLN A 15 -18.52 -2.81 14.20
N CYS A 16 -18.31 -1.55 13.82
CA CYS A 16 -18.62 -1.07 12.48
C CYS A 16 -17.55 -1.70 11.58
N ILE A 17 -17.79 -2.94 11.16
CA ILE A 17 -16.99 -3.57 10.11
C ILE A 17 -17.36 -2.81 8.85
N ALA A 18 -16.40 -2.10 8.26
CA ALA A 18 -16.64 -1.38 7.03
C ALA A 18 -17.04 -2.39 5.95
N GLU A 19 -18.24 -2.26 5.40
CA GLU A 19 -18.62 -3.03 4.21
C GLU A 19 -17.69 -2.64 3.05
N PRO A 20 -17.25 -3.59 2.21
CA PRO A 20 -16.46 -3.28 1.03
C PRO A 20 -17.20 -2.28 0.15
N SER A 21 -16.47 -1.38 -0.50
CA SER A 21 -17.08 -0.48 -1.48
C SER A 21 -17.70 -1.28 -2.64
N THR A 22 -18.60 -0.65 -3.40
CA THR A 22 -19.15 -1.24 -4.64
C THR A 22 -18.03 -1.67 -5.59
N SER A 23 -16.96 -0.87 -5.67
CA SER A 23 -15.76 -1.16 -6.46
C SER A 23 -15.01 -2.40 -5.97
N ALA A 24 -14.83 -2.56 -4.64
CA ALA A 24 -14.22 -3.76 -4.07
C ALA A 24 -15.11 -5.00 -4.29
N THR A 25 -16.41 -4.89 -4.03
CA THR A 25 -17.39 -5.98 -4.22
C THR A 25 -17.41 -6.45 -5.68
N TYR A 26 -17.48 -5.51 -6.62
CA TYR A 26 -17.42 -5.79 -8.06
C TYR A 26 -16.16 -6.59 -8.44
N LEU A 27 -15.01 -6.26 -7.86
CA LEU A 27 -13.76 -6.97 -8.14
C LEU A 27 -13.69 -8.35 -7.46
N MET A 28 -14.60 -8.68 -6.54
CA MET A 28 -14.60 -9.88 -5.69
C MET A 28 -15.62 -10.96 -6.07
N GLU A 29 -16.52 -10.71 -7.03
CA GLU A 29 -17.65 -11.61 -7.33
C GLU A 29 -17.31 -12.93 -8.10
N ASP A 30 -16.06 -13.15 -8.56
CA ASP A 30 -15.68 -14.31 -9.39
C ASP A 30 -14.62 -15.26 -8.79
N SER A 31 -14.61 -16.52 -9.26
CA SER A 31 -13.77 -17.65 -8.78
C SER A 31 -12.24 -17.47 -8.82
N LEU A 32 -11.76 -16.50 -9.60
CA LEU A 32 -10.49 -15.81 -9.40
C LEU A 32 -10.81 -14.34 -9.56
N SER A 33 -10.94 -13.66 -8.43
CA SER A 33 -11.50 -12.33 -8.42
C SER A 33 -10.51 -11.37 -9.11
N MET A 34 -11.02 -10.48 -9.96
CA MET A 34 -10.20 -9.46 -10.63
C MET A 34 -9.39 -8.63 -9.62
N PHE A 35 -9.88 -8.57 -8.39
CA PHE A 35 -9.20 -8.00 -7.24
C PHE A 35 -7.90 -8.74 -6.90
N GLU A 36 -7.96 -10.04 -6.63
CA GLU A 36 -6.79 -10.85 -6.28
C GLU A 36 -5.75 -10.83 -7.41
N TRP A 37 -6.22 -10.93 -8.65
CA TRP A 37 -5.36 -10.81 -9.82
C TRP A 37 -4.70 -9.43 -9.91
N GLY A 38 -5.39 -8.38 -9.50
CA GLY A 38 -4.82 -7.04 -9.48
C GLY A 38 -3.79 -6.81 -8.39
N LEU A 39 -4.00 -7.37 -7.20
CA LEU A 39 -2.98 -7.37 -6.15
C LEU A 39 -1.72 -8.12 -6.62
N TYR A 40 -1.88 -9.31 -7.18
CA TYR A 40 -0.77 -10.11 -7.71
C TYR A 40 0.01 -9.36 -8.81
N ARG A 41 -0.69 -8.78 -9.80
CA ARG A 41 -0.05 -8.01 -10.88
C ARG A 41 0.69 -6.78 -10.35
N THR A 42 0.13 -6.12 -9.34
CA THR A 42 0.80 -4.99 -8.69
C THR A 42 2.09 -5.47 -8.03
N GLU A 43 2.05 -6.56 -7.25
CA GLU A 43 3.24 -7.11 -6.60
C GLU A 43 4.33 -7.49 -7.61
N GLU A 44 3.99 -8.22 -8.66
CA GLU A 44 4.94 -8.64 -9.70
C GLU A 44 5.54 -7.45 -10.44
N SER A 45 4.80 -6.36 -10.68
CA SER A 45 5.37 -5.19 -11.39
C SER A 45 6.46 -4.47 -10.59
N PHE A 46 6.41 -4.55 -9.26
CA PHE A 46 7.37 -3.88 -8.38
C PHE A 46 8.48 -4.80 -7.87
N LYS A 47 8.36 -6.12 -8.06
CA LYS A 47 9.30 -7.14 -7.60
C LYS A 47 10.75 -6.97 -8.08
N GLU A 48 10.95 -6.30 -9.21
CA GLU A 48 12.26 -6.01 -9.81
C GLU A 48 12.57 -4.52 -9.89
N LYS A 49 11.74 -3.69 -9.25
CA LYS A 49 11.93 -2.25 -9.29
C LYS A 49 13.26 -1.89 -8.63
N LYS A 50 14.07 -1.17 -9.40
CA LYS A 50 15.25 -0.46 -8.93
C LYS A 50 14.85 0.96 -8.61
N PHE A 51 15.18 1.40 -7.40
CA PHE A 51 14.98 2.79 -7.01
C PHE A 51 16.19 3.61 -7.47
N LYS A 52 15.93 4.79 -8.04
CA LYS A 52 17.00 5.68 -8.53
C LYS A 52 17.90 6.09 -7.37
N ASP A 53 19.21 6.15 -7.64
CA ASP A 53 20.23 6.65 -6.72
C ASP A 53 20.31 5.91 -5.37
N LEU A 54 19.79 4.68 -5.31
CA LEU A 54 19.87 3.81 -4.14
C LEU A 54 20.74 2.59 -4.46
N ASP A 55 21.83 2.47 -3.73
CA ASP A 55 22.70 1.29 -3.75
C ASP A 55 22.03 0.18 -2.95
N ILE A 56 21.31 -0.71 -3.65
CA ILE A 56 20.53 -1.79 -3.06
C ILE A 56 21.41 -3.04 -2.92
N VAL A 57 21.57 -3.52 -1.68
CA VAL A 57 22.43 -4.69 -1.38
C VAL A 57 21.67 -6.01 -1.43
N VAL A 58 20.34 -6.00 -1.25
CA VAL A 58 19.47 -7.17 -1.32
C VAL A 58 18.21 -6.82 -2.10
N ARG A 59 17.68 -7.77 -2.87
CA ARG A 59 16.42 -7.59 -3.61
C ARG A 59 15.33 -7.04 -2.69
N ASN A 60 14.70 -5.95 -3.13
CA ASN A 60 13.57 -5.37 -2.41
C ASN A 60 12.43 -6.39 -2.32
N MET A 61 11.72 -6.40 -1.19
CA MET A 61 10.51 -7.21 -1.05
C MET A 61 9.31 -6.29 -1.17
N PHE A 62 8.46 -6.57 -2.16
CA PHE A 62 7.20 -5.87 -2.35
C PHE A 62 6.07 -6.83 -2.00
N ARG A 63 5.03 -6.32 -1.35
CA ARG A 63 3.82 -7.07 -1.04
C ARG A 63 2.59 -6.19 -1.24
N ALA A 64 1.58 -6.71 -1.92
CA ALA A 64 0.27 -6.06 -2.05
C ALA A 64 -0.79 -6.87 -1.31
N GLU A 65 -1.45 -6.26 -0.33
CA GLU A 65 -2.50 -6.92 0.47
C GLU A 65 -3.73 -6.01 0.57
N TYR A 66 -4.91 -6.62 0.71
CA TYR A 66 -6.11 -5.88 1.05
C TYR A 66 -6.48 -6.10 2.51
N ASP A 67 -6.69 -4.98 3.19
CA ASP A 67 -7.20 -4.90 4.54
C ASP A 67 -8.71 -4.67 4.46
N TRP A 68 -9.46 -5.73 4.75
CA TRP A 68 -10.92 -5.73 4.69
C TRP A 68 -11.54 -4.75 5.69
N ASP A 69 -11.02 -4.73 6.92
CA ASP A 69 -11.57 -3.93 8.02
C ASP A 69 -11.44 -2.43 7.75
N LEU A 70 -10.34 -2.03 7.09
CA LEU A 70 -10.08 -0.64 6.72
C LEU A 70 -10.48 -0.30 5.28
N ASN A 71 -11.00 -1.28 4.52
CA ASN A 71 -11.23 -1.19 3.09
C ASN A 71 -10.06 -0.53 2.34
N ARG A 72 -8.85 -1.09 2.51
CA ARG A 72 -7.59 -0.46 2.08
C ARG A 72 -6.65 -1.44 1.39
N ILE A 73 -6.07 -1.05 0.26
CA ILE A 73 -4.95 -1.75 -0.38
C ILE A 73 -3.66 -1.25 0.25
N ASN A 74 -2.91 -2.14 0.89
CA ASN A 74 -1.62 -1.85 1.48
C ASN A 74 -0.49 -2.37 0.58
N LEU A 75 0.31 -1.45 0.05
CA LEU A 75 1.53 -1.74 -0.70
C LEU A 75 2.73 -1.62 0.26
N THR A 76 3.26 -2.74 0.73
CA THR A 76 4.40 -2.76 1.65
C THR A 76 5.70 -3.04 0.90
N VAL A 77 6.71 -2.19 1.10
CA VAL A 77 8.02 -2.33 0.48
C VAL A 77 9.12 -2.33 1.52
N ASN A 78 9.90 -3.40 1.55
CA ASN A 78 11.14 -3.47 2.31
C ASN A 78 12.31 -3.16 1.37
N VAL A 79 13.00 -2.06 1.65
CA VAL A 79 14.19 -1.66 0.90
C VAL A 79 15.45 -1.90 1.73
N TYR A 80 16.47 -2.43 1.08
CA TYR A 80 17.74 -2.81 1.69
C TYR A 80 18.89 -2.00 1.10
N PRO A 81 18.99 -0.69 1.39
CA PRO A 81 20.11 0.12 0.93
C PRO A 81 21.41 -0.27 1.66
N SER A 82 22.55 0.03 1.04
CA SER A 82 23.84 -0.09 1.71
C SER A 82 23.92 0.85 2.93
N TYR A 83 24.72 0.47 3.92
CA TYR A 83 24.92 1.27 5.12
C TYR A 83 25.46 2.67 4.77
N SER A 84 26.32 2.76 3.74
CA SER A 84 26.84 4.03 3.24
C SER A 84 25.72 4.95 2.73
N SER A 85 24.78 4.43 1.93
CA SER A 85 23.61 5.21 1.49
C SER A 85 22.78 5.71 2.67
N VAL A 86 22.57 4.88 3.70
CA VAL A 86 21.85 5.32 4.92
C VAL A 86 22.59 6.43 5.66
N MET A 87 23.91 6.34 5.79
CA MET A 87 24.72 7.36 6.47
C MET A 87 24.80 8.68 5.69
N ASN A 88 24.88 8.62 4.36
CA ASN A 88 25.03 9.80 3.50
C ASN A 88 23.70 10.50 3.25
N THR A 89 22.63 9.76 2.93
CA THR A 89 21.33 10.33 2.55
C THR A 89 20.39 10.47 3.74
N GLY A 90 20.49 9.57 4.72
CA GLY A 90 19.58 9.48 5.85
C GLY A 90 18.36 8.59 5.56
N ALA A 91 18.04 7.67 6.47
CA ALA A 91 16.96 6.68 6.28
C ALA A 91 15.58 7.30 6.00
N LYS A 92 15.24 8.43 6.65
CA LYS A 92 13.97 9.14 6.39
C LYS A 92 13.89 9.71 4.97
N ASN A 93 14.99 10.23 4.44
CA ASN A 93 15.05 10.75 3.07
C ASN A 93 14.95 9.63 2.05
N ILE A 94 15.63 8.49 2.30
CA ILE A 94 15.48 7.27 1.49
C ILE A 94 14.02 6.83 1.48
N CYS A 95 13.39 6.75 2.65
CA CYS A 95 11.99 6.33 2.77
C CYS A 95 11.05 7.24 1.96
N ARG A 96 11.23 8.58 2.09
CA ARG A 96 10.50 9.58 1.29
C ARG A 96 10.72 9.38 -0.21
N ALA A 97 11.96 9.23 -0.66
CA ALA A 97 12.30 9.08 -2.06
C ALA A 97 11.64 7.82 -2.65
N VAL A 98 11.68 6.70 -1.93
CA VAL A 98 11.04 5.44 -2.34
C VAL A 98 9.52 5.60 -2.44
N ILE A 99 8.86 6.23 -1.46
CA ILE A 99 7.42 6.52 -1.54
C ILE A 99 7.09 7.35 -2.78
N LEU A 100 7.82 8.45 -3.01
CA LEU A 100 7.56 9.34 -4.15
C LEU A 100 7.78 8.63 -5.50
N ASP A 101 8.80 7.77 -5.59
CA ASP A 101 9.08 6.99 -6.79
C ASP A 101 7.97 5.96 -7.08
N ILE A 102 7.49 5.24 -6.06
CA ILE A 102 6.34 4.31 -6.21
C ILE A 102 5.08 5.08 -6.61
N LYS A 103 4.81 6.21 -5.96
CA LYS A 103 3.63 7.04 -6.27
C LYS A 103 3.70 7.56 -7.71
N GLY A 104 4.87 8.00 -8.15
CA GLY A 104 5.10 8.44 -9.54
C GLY A 104 4.82 7.32 -10.55
N ASP A 105 5.29 6.10 -10.29
CA ASP A 105 5.00 4.92 -11.13
C ASP A 105 3.53 4.53 -11.18
N LEU A 106 2.77 4.96 -10.16
CA LEU A 106 1.32 4.78 -10.02
C LEU A 106 0.53 6.04 -10.41
N GLY A 107 1.15 7.00 -11.10
CA GLY A 107 0.47 8.16 -11.69
C GLY A 107 0.23 9.34 -10.76
N TYR A 108 0.77 9.34 -9.55
CA TYR A 108 0.72 10.51 -8.67
C TYR A 108 1.45 11.71 -9.30
N GLY A 109 0.80 12.87 -9.29
CA GLY A 109 1.33 14.11 -9.88
C GLY A 109 1.10 14.26 -11.39
N PHE A 110 0.50 13.27 -12.05
CA PHE A 110 0.10 13.38 -13.46
C PHE A 110 -1.33 13.91 -13.62
N ASP A 111 -1.57 14.59 -14.74
CA ASP A 111 -2.90 15.03 -15.15
C ASP A 111 -3.84 13.83 -15.33
N LYS A 112 -5.14 14.05 -15.12
CA LYS A 112 -6.16 12.99 -15.18
C LYS A 112 -6.13 12.22 -16.50
N GLU A 113 -5.86 12.90 -17.61
CA GLU A 113 -5.77 12.31 -18.94
C GLU A 113 -4.57 11.38 -19.11
N LEU A 114 -3.45 11.58 -18.41
CA LEU A 114 -2.32 10.64 -18.48
C LEU A 114 -2.40 9.56 -17.40
N ARG A 115 -3.07 9.89 -16.29
CA ARG A 115 -3.17 9.03 -15.11
C ARG A 115 -3.79 7.67 -15.44
N HIS A 116 -4.81 7.61 -16.30
CA HIS A 116 -5.45 6.33 -16.67
C HIS A 116 -4.51 5.29 -17.30
N LEU A 117 -3.37 5.71 -17.86
CA LEU A 117 -2.39 4.81 -18.47
C LEU A 117 -1.41 4.19 -17.45
N ILE A 118 -1.23 4.87 -16.32
CA ILE A 118 -0.16 4.58 -15.34
C ILE A 118 -0.68 4.39 -13.91
N SER A 119 -1.97 4.64 -13.66
CA SER A 119 -2.62 4.49 -12.36
C SER A 119 -2.60 3.04 -11.89
N ILE A 120 -2.87 2.86 -10.60
CA ILE A 120 -3.03 1.53 -10.01
C ILE A 120 -4.18 0.73 -10.66
N SER A 121 -5.22 1.39 -11.20
CA SER A 121 -6.38 0.71 -11.80
C SER A 121 -6.00 -0.14 -13.01
N ARG A 122 -4.89 0.15 -13.70
CA ARG A 122 -4.40 -0.70 -14.81
C ARG A 122 -4.13 -2.14 -14.38
N PHE A 123 -3.84 -2.36 -13.10
CA PHE A 123 -3.65 -3.69 -12.52
C PHE A 123 -4.97 -4.38 -12.18
N PHE A 124 -6.11 -3.71 -12.20
CA PHE A 124 -7.42 -4.28 -11.85
C PHE A 124 -8.35 -4.46 -13.05
N VAL A 125 -7.87 -4.16 -14.26
CA VAL A 125 -8.63 -4.32 -15.52
C VAL A 125 -8.13 -5.54 -16.29
N HIS A 126 -9.04 -6.26 -16.96
CA HIS A 126 -8.70 -7.37 -17.85
C HIS A 126 -8.63 -6.89 -19.30
N LYS A 127 -7.51 -7.10 -19.98
CA LYS A 127 -7.40 -6.76 -21.42
C LYS A 127 -8.29 -7.73 -22.21
N GLY A 128 -9.34 -7.20 -22.84
CA GLY A 128 -10.28 -7.98 -23.67
C GLY A 128 -11.60 -8.34 -23.00
N PHE A 129 -11.87 -7.85 -21.78
CA PHE A 129 -13.18 -7.94 -21.16
C PHE A 129 -13.63 -6.56 -20.70
N SER A 130 -14.70 -6.04 -21.30
CA SER A 130 -15.36 -4.82 -20.83
C SER A 130 -16.62 -5.23 -20.07
N ASN A 131 -16.64 -4.97 -18.76
CA ASN A 131 -17.84 -5.19 -17.98
C ASN A 131 -18.73 -3.94 -18.07
N LYS A 132 -19.97 -4.10 -18.49
CA LYS A 132 -20.94 -2.99 -18.55
C LYS A 132 -21.27 -2.41 -17.17
N ASN A 133 -20.97 -3.16 -16.11
CA ASN A 133 -21.21 -2.77 -14.72
C ASN A 133 -19.94 -2.22 -14.04
N GLU A 134 -18.88 -1.90 -14.79
CA GLU A 134 -17.68 -1.26 -14.22
C GLU A 134 -18.08 0.07 -13.54
N PRO A 135 -17.73 0.28 -12.26
CA PRO A 135 -18.01 1.52 -11.57
C PRO A 135 -17.33 2.71 -12.24
N GLN A 136 -18.06 3.81 -12.44
CA GLN A 136 -17.54 5.00 -13.12
C GLN A 136 -16.32 5.62 -12.43
N ASN A 137 -16.19 5.43 -11.11
CA ASN A 137 -15.13 5.99 -10.27
C ASN A 137 -14.11 4.93 -9.81
N LEU A 138 -14.06 3.75 -10.47
CA LEU A 138 -13.20 2.65 -10.05
C LEU A 138 -11.73 3.07 -9.87
N MET A 139 -11.23 3.92 -10.77
CA MET A 139 -9.86 4.42 -10.68
C MET A 139 -9.64 5.29 -9.45
N GLU A 140 -10.49 6.30 -9.24
CA GLU A 140 -10.41 7.20 -8.10
C GLU A 140 -10.58 6.46 -6.77
N ASP A 141 -11.46 5.46 -6.72
CA ASP A 141 -11.68 4.61 -5.56
C ASP A 141 -10.42 3.80 -5.23
N LEU A 142 -9.82 3.14 -6.23
CA LEU A 142 -8.58 2.38 -6.06
C LEU A 142 -7.42 3.28 -5.62
N GLU A 143 -7.31 4.51 -6.15
CA GLU A 143 -6.30 5.47 -5.73
C GLU A 143 -6.49 5.91 -4.27
N HIS A 144 -7.72 6.20 -3.84
CA HIS A 144 -8.00 6.59 -2.46
C HIS A 144 -7.82 5.47 -1.46
N MET A 145 -8.18 4.24 -1.82
CA MET A 145 -7.99 3.09 -0.94
C MET A 145 -6.56 2.56 -0.92
N THR A 146 -5.66 3.06 -1.77
CA THR A 146 -4.27 2.58 -1.81
C THR A 146 -3.38 3.37 -0.86
N ASN A 147 -2.67 2.64 0.01
CA ASN A 147 -1.67 3.16 0.92
C ASN A 147 -0.31 2.51 0.65
N VAL A 148 0.74 3.33 0.57
CA VAL A 148 2.12 2.85 0.39
C VAL A 148 2.82 2.89 1.73
N LYS A 149 3.46 1.79 2.12
CA LYS A 149 4.28 1.67 3.33
C LYS A 149 5.68 1.24 2.93
N VAL A 150 6.68 1.98 3.38
CA VAL A 150 8.09 1.67 3.12
C VAL A 150 8.81 1.42 4.43
N GLN A 151 9.58 0.35 4.48
CA GLN A 151 10.51 0.02 5.55
C GLN A 151 11.93 0.06 5.00
N VAL A 152 12.77 0.90 5.58
CA VAL A 152 14.20 0.98 5.25
C VAL A 152 14.97 0.12 6.24
N LEU A 153 15.54 -0.98 5.77
CA LEU A 153 16.31 -1.89 6.61
C LEU A 153 17.78 -1.87 6.19
N ALA A 154 18.69 -1.72 7.15
CA ALA A 154 20.13 -1.68 6.87
C ALA A 154 20.95 -2.46 7.91
N SER A 155 22.10 -2.95 7.46
CA SER A 155 23.11 -3.65 8.25
C SER A 155 24.46 -2.95 8.10
N LYS A 156 25.22 -2.78 9.19
CA LYS A 156 26.53 -2.12 9.15
C LYS A 156 27.53 -2.81 8.23
N THR A 157 27.39 -4.12 8.04
CA THR A 157 28.26 -4.94 7.19
C THR A 157 27.67 -5.18 5.80
N ASN A 158 26.49 -4.64 5.50
CA ASN A 158 25.70 -4.99 4.30
C ASN A 158 25.35 -6.50 4.19
N GLU A 159 25.47 -7.26 5.28
CA GLU A 159 25.12 -8.68 5.36
C GLU A 159 23.84 -8.90 6.16
N SER A 160 23.35 -10.15 6.16
CA SER A 160 22.20 -10.60 6.94
C SER A 160 22.24 -10.10 8.41
N LYS A 161 21.07 -9.83 8.99
CA LYS A 161 20.80 -9.03 10.23
C LYS A 161 20.53 -7.54 9.95
N PHE A 162 19.65 -7.28 8.98
CA PHE A 162 19.13 -5.94 8.75
C PHE A 162 18.28 -5.49 9.95
N SER A 163 18.41 -4.20 10.29
CA SER A 163 17.61 -3.56 11.33
C SER A 163 16.80 -2.43 10.71
N LEU A 164 15.56 -2.24 11.18
CA LEU A 164 14.72 -1.14 10.74
C LEU A 164 15.39 0.19 11.11
N LYS A 165 15.56 1.07 10.12
CA LYS A 165 16.16 2.40 10.27
C LYS A 165 15.15 3.54 10.12
N ALA A 166 14.11 3.29 9.34
CA ALA A 166 12.97 4.19 9.20
C ALA A 166 11.80 3.39 8.66
N ALA A 167 10.59 3.78 9.04
CA ALA A 167 9.37 3.40 8.35
C ALA A 167 8.57 4.67 8.03
N CYS A 168 7.94 4.69 6.87
CA CYS A 168 7.05 5.77 6.47
C CYS A 168 5.86 5.24 5.68
N THR A 169 4.76 6.01 5.66
CA THR A 169 3.56 5.68 4.90
C THR A 169 2.90 6.92 4.29
N SER A 170 2.14 6.72 3.23
CA SER A 170 1.40 7.79 2.53
C SER A 170 0.27 7.16 1.71
N GLY A 171 -0.93 7.75 1.76
CA GLY A 171 -1.98 7.44 0.79
C GLY A 171 -1.51 7.78 -0.63
N LEU A 172 -1.92 7.01 -1.64
CA LEU A 172 -1.45 7.22 -3.02
C LEU A 172 -1.85 8.60 -3.56
N SER A 173 -3.04 9.11 -3.21
CA SER A 173 -3.51 10.43 -3.63
C SER A 173 -3.09 11.58 -2.70
N GLU A 174 -2.52 11.29 -1.52
CA GLU A 174 -2.19 12.29 -0.50
C GLU A 174 -0.86 13.00 -0.79
N LYS A 175 -0.66 14.21 -0.26
CA LYS A 175 0.66 14.89 -0.34
C LYS A 175 1.59 14.49 0.80
N ASP A 176 1.01 14.21 1.96
CA ASP A 176 1.75 14.03 3.19
C ASP A 176 2.37 12.64 3.29
N ILE A 177 3.53 12.59 3.95
CA ILE A 177 4.26 11.36 4.25
C ILE A 177 4.48 11.32 5.75
N TYR A 178 3.91 10.30 6.39
CA TYR A 178 4.00 10.08 7.82
C TYR A 178 5.17 9.17 8.14
N PHE A 179 5.92 9.47 9.20
CA PHE A 179 7.06 8.69 9.65
C PHE A 179 6.74 8.02 10.99
N PHE A 180 7.20 6.79 11.15
CA PHE A 180 7.10 6.05 12.41
C PHE A 180 8.46 6.01 13.08
N ASP A 181 8.47 6.14 14.41
CA ASP A 181 9.67 5.96 15.20
C ASP A 181 10.07 4.48 15.21
N SER A 182 11.36 4.22 15.00
CA SER A 182 11.98 2.89 14.85
C SER A 182 12.66 2.41 16.12
#